data_AF-A0A5B6X2F0-F1
#
_entry.id   AF-A0A5B6X2F0-F1
#
_cell.length_a   1.000
_cell.length_b   1.000
_cell.length_c   1.000
_cell.angle_alpha   90.00
_cell.angle_beta   90.00
_cell.angle_gamma   90.00
#
_symmetry.space_group_name_H-M   'P 1'
#
loop_
_entity.id
_entity.type
_entity.pdbx_description
1 polymer ?
#
loop_
_entity_poly.entity_id
_entity_poly.type
_entity_poly.pdbx_seq_one_letter_code
_entity_poly.pdbx_strand_id
1 'polypeptide(L)'
;MEDSNKHLKRFLQICDTFKYNAITDNAIRLLMFPFSLIDNAFSWLDSQTPGSITTWDELVGKFLKKFFPISKMVKLRREIVTFKEFEGESFHEAWECYKTMIQRCPHHGLPKWLRLQMFYNRLDAYA
;
A
#
# COMPACT_ATOMS: atom_id res chain seq x y z
N MET A 1 12.69 9.03 1.32
CA MET A 1 12.18 7.93 2.17
C MET A 1 12.28 6.65 1.36
N GLU A 2 13.07 5.68 1.82
CA GLU A 2 13.54 4.54 1.02
C GLU A 2 12.41 3.53 0.68
N ASP A 3 11.37 3.44 1.53
CA ASP A 3 10.14 2.69 1.20
C ASP A 3 8.88 3.29 1.88
N SER A 4 8.13 4.09 1.12
CA SER A 4 6.88 4.74 1.59
C SER A 4 5.79 3.75 2.02
N ASN A 5 5.70 2.56 1.41
CA ASN A 5 4.71 1.56 1.78
C ASN A 5 5.06 0.90 3.12
N LYS A 6 6.35 0.61 3.33
CA LYS A 6 6.85 0.08 4.61
C LYS A 6 6.65 1.09 5.73
N HIS A 7 6.90 2.38 5.47
CA HIS A 7 6.62 3.46 6.42
C HIS A 7 5.15 3.49 6.83
N LEU A 8 4.23 3.54 5.86
CA LEU A 8 2.80 3.55 6.13
C LEU A 8 2.34 2.31 6.92
N LYS A 9 2.83 1.12 6.56
CA LYS A 9 2.50 -0.12 7.29
C LYS A 9 2.93 -0.04 8.75
N ARG A 10 4.16 0.40 9.01
CA ARG A 10 4.68 0.56 10.38
C ARG A 10 3.91 1.63 11.16
N PHE A 11 3.60 2.75 10.51
CA PHE A 11 2.81 3.82 11.12
C PHE A 11 1.42 3.34 11.53
N LEU A 12 0.71 2.62 10.66
CA LEU A 12 -0.60 2.07 10.99
C LEU A 12 -0.55 1.09 12.16
N GLN A 13 0.47 0.22 12.21
CA GLN A 13 0.67 -0.68 13.35
C GLN A 13 0.88 0.07 14.67
N ILE A 14 1.55 1.23 14.63
CA ILE A 14 1.70 2.09 15.81
C ILE A 14 0.35 2.73 16.17
N CYS A 15 -0.40 3.27 15.20
CA CYS A 15 -1.71 3.85 15.48
C CYS A 15 -2.69 2.82 16.09
N ASP A 16 -2.65 1.57 15.64
CA ASP A 16 -3.54 0.50 16.13
C ASP A 16 -3.30 0.14 17.61
N THR A 17 -2.17 0.53 18.21
CA THR A 17 -1.94 0.36 19.66
C THR A 17 -2.63 1.44 20.50
N PHE A 18 -3.03 2.55 19.89
CA PHE A 18 -3.78 3.60 20.55
C PHE A 18 -5.27 3.36 20.35
N LYS A 19 -6.00 3.05 21.43
CA LYS A 19 -7.46 3.07 21.43
C LYS A 19 -7.94 4.20 22.32
N TYR A 20 -8.57 5.20 21.71
CA TYR A 20 -9.16 6.32 22.43
C TYR A 20 -10.63 6.44 22.06
N ASN A 21 -11.52 6.12 22.99
CA ASN A 21 -12.96 5.92 22.75
C ASN A 21 -13.71 7.16 22.19
N ALA A 22 -13.07 8.33 22.17
CA ALA A 22 -13.67 9.59 21.71
C ALA A 22 -13.04 10.18 20.43
N ILE A 23 -11.98 9.58 19.88
CA ILE A 23 -11.29 10.10 18.69
C ILE A 23 -11.31 9.03 17.60
N THR A 24 -11.68 9.42 16.38
CA THR A 24 -11.67 8.49 15.24
C THR A 24 -10.25 8.15 14.82
N ASP A 25 -10.03 6.91 14.34
CA ASP A 25 -8.74 6.48 13.78
C ASP A 25 -8.23 7.45 12.71
N ASN A 26 -9.14 8.01 11.90
CA ASN A 26 -8.81 9.01 10.90
C ASN A 26 -8.16 10.24 11.53
N ALA A 27 -8.75 10.80 12.60
CA ALA A 27 -8.20 11.96 13.29
C ALA A 27 -6.87 11.64 14.00
N ILE A 28 -6.75 10.48 14.64
CA ILE A 28 -5.49 10.03 15.26
C ILE A 28 -4.39 9.93 14.20
N ARG A 29 -4.67 9.27 13.08
CA ARG A 29 -3.68 9.08 12.01
C ARG A 29 -3.25 10.41 11.41
N LEU A 30 -4.19 11.31 11.08
CA LEU A 30 -3.86 12.63 10.54
C LEU A 30 -3.03 13.47 11.53
N LEU A 31 -3.37 13.43 12.81
CA LEU A 31 -2.64 14.16 13.85
C LEU A 31 -1.23 13.62 14.06
N MET A 32 -1.07 12.29 14.05
CA MET A 32 0.19 11.64 14.40
C MET A 32 1.16 11.53 13.21
N PHE A 33 0.65 11.55 11.97
CA PHE A 33 1.48 11.32 10.78
C PHE A 33 2.66 12.29 10.61
N PRO A 34 2.52 13.62 10.85
CA PRO A 34 3.64 14.57 10.75
C PRO A 34 4.84 14.15 11.62
N PHE A 35 4.58 13.65 12.83
CA PHE A 35 5.64 13.20 13.76
C PHE A 35 6.39 11.96 13.28
N SER A 36 5.84 11.23 12.30
CA SER A 36 6.51 10.08 11.69
C SER A 36 7.44 10.47 10.54
N LEU A 37 7.37 11.71 10.05
CA LEU A 37 8.11 12.18 8.88
C LEU A 37 9.43 12.83 9.28
N ILE A 38 10.42 12.74 8.39
CA ILE A 38 11.75 13.32 8.56
C ILE A 38 12.12 14.09 7.28
N ASP A 39 12.87 15.18 7.44
CA ASP A 39 13.44 16.01 6.38
C ASP A 39 12.43 16.38 5.29
N ASN A 40 12.76 16.05 4.03
CA ASN A 40 11.99 16.35 2.83
C ASN A 40 10.53 15.85 2.89
N ALA A 41 10.24 14.76 3.60
CA ALA A 41 8.86 14.29 3.74
C ALA A 41 8.03 15.20 4.64
N PHE A 42 8.62 15.68 5.73
CA PHE A 42 7.99 16.64 6.62
C PHE A 42 7.78 17.99 5.90
N SER A 43 8.83 18.52 5.26
CA SER A 43 8.73 19.78 4.50
C SER A 43 7.69 19.71 3.38
N TRP A 44 7.56 18.57 2.71
CA TRP A 44 6.49 18.38 1.72
C TRP A 44 5.10 18.47 2.35
N LEU A 45 4.89 17.83 3.51
CA LEU A 45 3.60 17.85 4.18
C LEU A 45 3.25 19.27 4.66
N ASP A 46 4.23 19.99 5.21
CA ASP A 46 4.09 21.38 5.68
C ASP A 46 3.78 22.37 4.53
N SER A 47 4.31 22.10 3.33
CA SER A 47 4.01 22.90 2.13
C SER A 47 2.61 22.67 1.53
N GLN A 48 1.81 21.73 2.04
CA GLN A 48 0.47 21.50 1.53
C GLN A 48 -0.46 22.66 1.91
N THR A 49 -1.38 23.02 1.01
CA THR A 49 -2.39 24.04 1.31
C THR A 49 -3.24 23.61 2.51
N PRO A 50 -3.46 24.49 3.52
CA PRO A 50 -4.33 24.19 4.66
C PRO A 50 -5.71 23.73 4.19
N GLY A 51 -6.24 22.68 4.83
CA GLY A 51 -7.54 22.10 4.47
C GLY A 51 -7.55 21.29 3.17
N SER A 52 -6.44 21.17 2.43
CA SER A 52 -6.39 20.35 1.22
C SER A 52 -6.28 18.84 1.48
N ILE A 53 -6.07 18.45 2.73
CA ILE A 53 -6.01 17.06 3.19
C ILE A 53 -6.89 17.00 4.43
N THR A 54 -8.02 16.29 4.33
CA THR A 54 -9.02 16.18 5.39
C THR A 54 -9.26 14.75 5.84
N THR A 55 -8.85 13.78 5.02
CA THR A 55 -8.95 12.35 5.33
C THR A 55 -7.61 11.65 5.22
N TRP A 56 -7.48 10.54 5.95
CA TRP A 56 -6.32 9.67 5.90
C TRP A 56 -6.06 9.14 4.47
N ASP A 57 -7.12 8.78 3.75
CA ASP A 57 -7.00 8.26 2.39
C ASP A 57 -6.47 9.31 1.40
N GLU A 58 -6.90 10.58 1.53
CA GLU A 58 -6.35 11.70 0.77
C GLU A 58 -4.86 11.91 1.06
N LEU A 59 -4.49 11.89 2.34
CA LEU A 59 -3.10 12.05 2.78
C LEU A 59 -2.24 10.95 2.18
N VAL A 60 -2.64 9.68 2.34
CA VAL A 60 -1.94 8.51 1.84
C VAL A 60 -1.81 8.58 0.31
N GLY A 61 -2.88 8.94 -0.40
CA GLY A 61 -2.87 9.09 -1.85
C GLY A 61 -1.86 10.13 -2.33
N LYS A 62 -1.86 11.33 -1.74
CA LYS A 62 -0.90 12.40 -2.09
C LYS A 62 0.53 12.02 -1.71
N PHE A 63 0.73 11.44 -0.53
CA PHE A 63 2.04 11.01 -0.03
C PHE A 63 2.68 9.97 -0.95
N LEU A 64 1.91 8.94 -1.32
CA LEU A 64 2.38 7.91 -2.24
C LEU A 64 2.63 8.47 -3.63
N LYS A 65 1.77 9.35 -4.14
CA LYS A 65 2.02 10.02 -5.44
C LYS A 65 3.35 10.81 -5.44
N LYS A 66 3.72 11.42 -4.33
CA LYS A 66 4.96 12.20 -4.19
C LYS A 66 6.20 11.34 -3.98
N PHE A 67 6.11 10.33 -3.10
CA PHE A 67 7.28 9.59 -2.60
C PHE A 67 7.39 8.16 -3.14
N PHE A 68 6.36 7.65 -3.82
CA PHE A 68 6.40 6.35 -4.48
C PHE A 68 6.64 6.53 -5.99
N PRO A 69 7.81 6.12 -6.52
CA PRO A 69 8.11 6.28 -7.93
C PRO A 69 7.10 5.53 -8.82
N ILE A 70 6.59 6.19 -9.86
CA ILE A 70 5.69 5.59 -10.85
C ILE A 70 6.34 4.34 -11.48
N SER A 71 7.65 4.38 -11.74
CA SER A 71 8.41 3.23 -12.26
C SER A 71 8.33 2.01 -11.34
N LYS A 72 8.42 2.20 -10.02
CA LYS A 72 8.26 1.13 -9.01
C LYS A 72 6.83 0.59 -9.03
N MET A 73 5.82 1.46 -9.12
CA MET A 73 4.42 1.05 -9.23
C MET A 73 4.16 0.22 -10.50
N VAL A 74 4.65 0.68 -11.66
CA VAL A 74 4.51 -0.01 -12.94
C VAL A 74 5.20 -1.37 -12.91
N LYS A 75 6.41 -1.44 -12.33
CA LYS A 75 7.14 -2.71 -12.15
C LYS A 75 6.35 -3.69 -11.28
N LEU A 76 5.85 -3.26 -10.12
CA LEU A 76 5.05 -4.13 -9.23
C LEU A 76 3.74 -4.57 -9.88
N ARG A 77 3.06 -3.67 -10.61
CA ARG A 77 1.86 -4.03 -11.38
C ARG A 77 2.19 -5.07 -12.45
N ARG A 78 3.32 -4.93 -13.15
CA ARG A 78 3.79 -5.93 -14.11
C ARG A 78 4.05 -7.26 -13.41
N GLU A 79 4.78 -7.29 -12.31
CA GLU A 79 5.03 -8.50 -11.51
C GLU A 79 3.74 -9.22 -11.11
N ILE A 80 2.69 -8.48 -10.69
CA ILE A 80 1.38 -9.05 -10.35
C ILE A 80 0.69 -9.63 -11.60
N VAL A 81 0.73 -8.93 -12.74
CA VAL A 81 0.06 -9.36 -13.99
C VAL A 81 0.78 -10.56 -14.63
N THR A 82 2.10 -10.61 -14.51
CA THR A 82 2.96 -11.66 -15.07
C THR A 82 3.31 -12.73 -14.05
N PHE A 83 2.58 -12.80 -12.93
CA PHE A 83 2.78 -13.85 -11.94
C PHE A 83 2.63 -15.22 -12.59
N LYS A 84 3.57 -16.12 -12.26
CA LYS A 84 3.60 -17.51 -12.68
C LYS A 84 4.08 -18.32 -11.47
N GLU A 85 3.40 -19.41 -11.16
CA GLU A 85 3.87 -20.34 -10.13
C GLU A 85 5.18 -21.00 -10.56
N PHE A 86 5.96 -21.44 -9.59
CA PHE A 86 7.15 -22.22 -9.84
C PHE A 86 6.80 -23.69 -10.07
N GLU A 87 7.62 -24.40 -10.85
CA GLU A 87 7.42 -25.83 -11.08
C GLU A 87 7.54 -26.59 -9.74
N GLY A 88 6.48 -27.31 -9.38
CA GLY A 88 6.40 -28.04 -8.10
C GLY A 88 5.90 -27.22 -6.90
N GLU A 89 5.52 -25.94 -7.06
CA GLU A 89 4.83 -25.20 -5.99
C GLU A 89 3.42 -25.75 -5.76
N SER A 90 3.02 -25.82 -4.49
CA SER A 90 1.62 -26.07 -4.14
C SER A 90 0.75 -24.84 -4.39
N PHE A 91 -0.55 -25.06 -4.59
CA PHE A 91 -1.54 -23.97 -4.70
C PHE A 91 -1.45 -22.97 -3.53
N HIS A 92 -1.25 -23.48 -2.31
CA HIS A 92 -1.15 -22.64 -1.12
C HIS A 92 0.09 -21.73 -1.17
N GLU A 93 1.24 -22.27 -1.57
CA GLU A 93 2.48 -21.48 -1.73
C GLU A 93 2.35 -20.42 -2.81
N ALA A 94 1.80 -20.79 -3.98
CA ALA A 94 1.52 -19.84 -5.05
C ALA A 94 0.58 -18.71 -4.60
N TRP A 95 -0.45 -19.04 -3.79
CA TRP A 95 -1.37 -18.05 -3.22
C TRP A 95 -0.69 -17.11 -2.22
N GLU A 96 0.16 -17.62 -1.33
CA GLU A 96 0.92 -16.77 -0.39
C GLU A 96 1.89 -15.84 -1.11
N CYS A 97 2.57 -16.33 -2.14
CA CYS A 97 3.45 -15.54 -3.01
C CYS A 97 2.66 -14.40 -3.70
N TYR A 98 1.51 -14.73 -4.29
CA TYR A 98 0.65 -13.76 -4.97
C TYR A 98 0.13 -12.68 -4.00
N LYS A 99 -0.33 -13.07 -2.80
CA LYS A 99 -0.73 -12.12 -1.74
C LYS A 99 0.41 -11.19 -1.35
N THR A 100 1.62 -11.74 -1.19
CA THR A 100 2.82 -10.96 -0.87
C THR A 100 3.12 -9.92 -1.95
N MET A 101 2.98 -10.28 -3.23
CA MET A 101 3.13 -9.33 -4.35
C MET A 101 2.10 -8.19 -4.30
N ILE A 102 0.83 -8.50 -4.03
CA ILE A 102 -0.24 -7.49 -3.88
C ILE A 102 0.07 -6.53 -2.72
N GLN A 103 0.52 -7.06 -1.58
CA GLN A 103 0.81 -6.27 -0.38
C GLN A 103 1.99 -5.29 -0.57
N ARG A 104 2.89 -5.53 -1.53
CA ARG A 104 4.01 -4.62 -1.82
C ARG A 104 3.56 -3.30 -2.46
N CYS A 105 2.34 -3.24 -3.01
CA CYS A 105 1.80 -2.02 -3.63
C CYS A 105 0.30 -1.85 -3.33
N PRO A 106 -0.13 -1.55 -2.09
CA PRO A 106 -1.56 -1.49 -1.73
C PRO A 106 -2.39 -0.51 -2.58
N HIS A 107 -1.73 0.47 -3.20
CA HIS A 107 -2.30 1.48 -4.09
C HIS A 107 -2.15 1.16 -5.60
N HIS A 108 -1.91 -0.09 -5.98
CA HIS A 108 -1.70 -0.52 -7.38
C HIS A 108 -2.93 -0.35 -8.29
N GLY A 109 -4.09 0.08 -7.77
CA GLY A 109 -5.29 0.41 -8.56
C GLY A 109 -6.00 -0.78 -9.23
N LEU A 110 -5.66 -2.02 -8.86
CA LEU A 110 -6.33 -3.20 -9.41
C LEU A 110 -7.56 -3.54 -8.55
N PRO A 111 -8.76 -3.67 -9.13
CA PRO A 111 -9.95 -4.03 -8.37
C PRO A 111 -9.85 -5.48 -7.86
N LYS A 112 -10.56 -5.79 -6.76
CA LYS A 112 -10.48 -7.12 -6.10
C LYS A 112 -10.81 -8.27 -7.06
N TRP A 113 -11.84 -8.11 -7.90
CA TRP A 113 -12.24 -9.14 -8.88
C TRP A 113 -11.12 -9.45 -9.88
N LEU A 114 -10.39 -8.42 -10.35
CA LEU A 114 -9.31 -8.62 -11.32
C LEU A 114 -8.13 -9.36 -10.70
N ARG A 115 -7.85 -9.14 -9.40
CA ARG A 115 -6.83 -9.89 -8.66
C ARG A 115 -7.18 -11.38 -8.57
N LEU A 116 -8.44 -11.69 -8.26
CA LEU A 116 -8.92 -13.07 -8.21
C LEU A 116 -8.86 -13.72 -9.58
N GLN A 117 -9.39 -13.06 -10.61
CA GLN A 117 -9.36 -13.57 -11.98
C GLN A 117 -7.93 -13.82 -12.47
N MET A 118 -6.98 -12.92 -12.18
CA MET A 118 -5.57 -13.11 -12.54
C MET A 118 -4.97 -14.35 -11.90
N PHE A 119 -5.31 -14.63 -10.64
CA PHE A 119 -4.84 -15.82 -9.95
C PHE A 119 -5.47 -17.09 -10.55
N TYR A 120 -6.79 -17.12 -10.73
CA TYR A 120 -7.50 -18.28 -11.30
C TYR A 120 -7.12 -18.59 -12.76
N ASN A 121 -7.05 -17.58 -13.63
CA ASN A 121 -6.67 -17.76 -15.04
C ASN A 121 -5.26 -18.37 -15.23
N ARG A 122 -4.43 -18.37 -14.19
CA ARG A 122 -3.09 -18.98 -14.23
C ARG A 122 -3.09 -20.41 -13.73
N LEU A 123 -4.00 -20.76 -12.83
CA LEU A 123 -4.24 -22.13 -12.38
C LEU A 123 -4.99 -22.96 -13.43
N ASP A 124 -5.83 -22.33 -14.25
CA ASP A 124 -6.56 -22.97 -15.35
C ASP A 124 -5.66 -23.28 -16.57
N ALA A 125 -4.38 -22.89 -16.56
CA ALA A 125 -3.41 -23.33 -17.58
C ALA A 125 -3.05 -24.83 -17.45
N TYR A 126 -3.63 -25.53 -16.47
CA TYR A 126 -3.56 -26.98 -16.29
C TYR A 126 -4.85 -27.73 -16.71
N ALA A 127 -5.82 -27.06 -17.35
CA ALA A 127 -7.02 -27.70 -17.90
C ALA A 127 -6.85 -28.10 -19.38
#